data_AF-A0A521V8H2-F1
#
_entry.id   AF-A0A521V8H2-F1
#
_cell.length_a   1.000
_cell.length_b   1.000
_cell.length_c   1.000
_cell.angle_alpha   90.00
_cell.angle_beta   90.00
_cell.angle_gamma   90.00
#
_symmetry.space_group_name_H-M   'P 1'
#
loop_
_entity.id
_entity.type
_entity.pdbx_description
1 polymer ?
#
loop_
_entity_poly.entity_id
_entity_poly.type
_entity_poly.pdbx_seq_one_letter_code
_entity_poly.pdbx_strand_id
1 'polypeptide(L)' 'MGERQVELEVLRYNPEKDSEPHFQRYTVTCREEWVVLDALNHVKETLDPTLSYRWSCH' A
#
# COMPACT_ATOMS: atom_id res chain seq x y z
N MET A 1 15.28 9.96 -14.13
CA MET A 1 14.47 9.68 -12.93
C MET A 1 14.49 8.17 -12.73
N GLY A 2 15.17 7.70 -11.69
CA GLY A 2 15.22 6.28 -11.38
C GLY A 2 13.87 5.78 -10.87
N GLU A 3 13.48 4.61 -11.33
CA GLU A 3 12.41 3.84 -10.73
C GLU A 3 13.06 2.77 -9.86
N ARG A 4 12.57 2.61 -8.63
CA ARG A 4 13.00 1.56 -7.71
C ARG A 4 11.82 0.66 -7.39
N GLN A 5 12.04 -0.64 -7.45
CA GLN A 5 11.05 -1.61 -7.02
C GLN A 5 11.16 -1.80 -5.51
N VAL A 6 10.05 -1.63 -4.79
CA VAL A 6 9.98 -1.75 -3.34
C VAL A 6 8.89 -2.75 -2.98
N GLU A 7 9.18 -3.62 -2.01
CA GLU A 7 8.17 -4.48 -1.40
C GLU A 7 7.59 -3.78 -0.17
N LEU A 8 6.29 -3.49 -0.20
CA LEU A 8 5.54 -2.96 0.93
C LEU A 8 4.82 -4.11 1.64
N GLU A 9 5.13 -4.30 2.91
CA GLU A 9 4.39 -5.21 3.78
C GLU A 9 3.37 -4.41 4.60
N VAL A 10 2.08 -4.67 4.36
CA VAL A 10 0.95 -3.95 4.96
C VAL A 10 0.15 -4.93 5.81
N LEU A 11 -0.06 -4.60 7.08
CA LEU A 11 -0.95 -5.37 7.96
C LEU A 11 -2.41 -5.04 7.62
N ARG A 12 -3.14 -6.04 7.13
CA ARG A 12 -4.53 -5.96 6.69
C ARG A 12 -5.45 -6.60 7.73
N TYR A 13 -6.65 -6.05 7.84
CA TYR A 13 -7.71 -6.60 8.65
C TYR A 13 -9.06 -6.19 8.08
N ASN A 14 -9.90 -7.17 7.77
CA ASN A 14 -11.29 -7.01 7.39
C ASN A 14 -12.19 -7.67 8.46
N PRO A 15 -12.93 -6.90 9.29
CA PRO A 15 -13.74 -7.45 10.37
C PRO A 15 -14.87 -8.38 9.93
N GLU A 16 -15.27 -8.37 8.65
CA GLU A 16 -16.32 -9.26 8.13
C GLU A 16 -15.78 -10.62 7.67
N LYS A 17 -14.46 -10.72 7.43
CA LYS A 17 -13.84 -11.91 6.81
C LYS A 17 -12.69 -12.49 7.63
N ASP A 18 -11.90 -11.64 8.27
CA ASP A 18 -10.67 -12.02 8.93
C ASP A 18 -10.91 -12.25 10.42
N SER A 19 -10.42 -13.38 10.93
CA SER A 19 -10.41 -13.66 12.38
C SER A 19 -9.24 -12.99 13.10
N GLU A 20 -8.15 -12.69 12.38
CA GLU A 20 -6.96 -12.02 12.88
C GLU A 20 -6.31 -11.15 11.79
N PRO A 21 -5.58 -10.08 12.15
CA PRO A 21 -4.82 -9.29 11.19
C PRO A 21 -3.75 -10.12 10.48
N HIS A 22 -3.59 -9.92 9.18
CA HIS A 22 -2.62 -10.66 8.37
C HIS A 22 -1.75 -9.70 7.55
N PHE A 23 -0.48 -10.07 7.34
CA PHE A 23 0.41 -9.30 6.48
C PHE A 23 0.14 -9.60 5.01
N GLN A 24 0.01 -8.55 4.21
CA GLN A 24 -0.09 -8.63 2.77
C GLN A 24 1.05 -7.84 2.13
N ARG A 25 1.74 -8.46 1.19
CA ARG A 25 2.89 -7.88 0.49
C ARG A 25 2.47 -7.35 -0.88
N TYR A 26 2.94 -6.16 -1.20
CA TYR A 26 2.72 -5.50 -2.48
C TYR A 26 4.04 -5.05 -3.07
N THR A 27 4.27 -5.43 -4.31
CA THR A 27 5.45 -5.00 -5.05
C THR A 27 5.09 -3.76 -5.87
N VAL A 28 5.72 -2.63 -5.56
CA VAL A 28 5.40 -1.34 -6.18
C VAL A 28 6.65 -0.74 -6.81
N THR A 29 6.50 -0.30 -8.06
CA THR A 29 7.51 0.50 -8.74
C THR A 29 7.37 1.95 -8.28
N CYS A 30 8.22 2.35 -7.34
CA CYS A 30 8.24 3.71 -6.79
C CYS A 30 9.22 4.58 -7.57
N ARG A 31 8.85 5.83 -7.83
CA ARG A 31 9.82 6.84 -8.27
C ARG A 31 10.71 7.24 -7.09
N GLU A 32 11.92 7.71 -7.34
CA GLU A 32 12.84 8.14 -6.27
C GLU A 32 12.25 9.20 -5.32
N GLU A 33 11.33 10.02 -5.83
CA GLU A 33 10.70 11.14 -5.13
C GLU A 33 9.47 10.73 -4.32
N TRP A 34 9.00 9.48 -4.47
CA TRP A 34 7.79 9.00 -3.82
C TRP A 34 7.99 8.73 -2.34
N VAL A 35 7.03 9.20 -1.54
CA VAL A 35 6.91 8.82 -0.13
C VAL A 35 6.06 7.56 0.02
N VAL A 36 6.03 7.01 1.25
CA VAL A 36 5.23 5.81 1.55
C VAL A 36 3.75 6.02 1.21
N LEU A 37 3.22 7.24 1.40
CA LEU A 37 1.84 7.57 1.05
C LEU A 37 1.57 7.44 -0.46
N ASP A 38 2.49 7.88 -1.32
CA ASP A 38 2.35 7.74 -2.78
C ASP A 38 2.36 6.27 -3.18
N ALA A 39 3.21 5.46 -2.54
CA ALA A 39 3.24 4.02 -2.76
C ALA A 39 1.92 3.35 -2.31
N LEU A 40 1.36 3.74 -1.16
CA LEU A 40 0.07 3.23 -0.68
C LEU A 40 -1.09 3.66 -1.60
N ASN A 41 -1.07 4.89 -2.10
CA ASN A 41 -2.03 5.39 -3.09
C ASN A 41 -1.95 4.57 -4.37
N HIS A 42 -0.74 4.31 -4.86
CA HIS A 42 -0.54 3.45 -6.03
C HIS A 42 -1.10 2.04 -5.81
N VAL A 43 -0.80 1.41 -4.68
CA VAL A 43 -1.36 0.08 -4.33
C VAL A 43 -2.89 0.13 -4.36
N LYS A 44 -3.50 1.15 -3.74
CA LYS A 44 -4.95 1.28 -3.69
C LYS A 44 -5.57 1.48 -5.09
N GLU A 45 -4.91 2.23 -5.96
CA GLU A 45 -5.44 2.56 -7.29
C GLU A 45 -5.25 1.43 -8.31
N THR A 46 -4.13 0.69 -8.24
CA THR A 46 -3.73 -0.26 -9.30
C THR A 46 -3.76 -1.73 -8.88
N LEU A 47 -3.50 -2.04 -7.61
CA LEU A 47 -3.33 -3.41 -7.13
C LEU A 47 -4.51 -3.89 -6.29
N ASP A 48 -4.96 -3.08 -5.33
CA ASP A 48 -5.97 -3.47 -4.35
C ASP A 48 -6.82 -2.28 -3.87
N PRO A 49 -7.98 -2.04 -4.50
CA PRO A 49 -8.88 -0.94 -4.13
C PRO A 49 -9.51 -1.09 -2.73
N THR A 50 -9.47 -2.29 -2.16
CA THR A 50 -10.02 -2.57 -0.81
C THR A 50 -9.11 -2.07 0.31
N LEU A 51 -7.85 -1.74 0.00
CA LEU A 51 -6.90 -1.17 0.96
C LEU A 51 -7.45 0.15 1.51
N SER A 52 -7.56 0.25 2.84
CA SER A 52 -8.14 1.41 3.52
C SER A 52 -7.19 1.96 4.57
N TYR A 53 -6.84 3.24 4.46
CA TYR A 53 -6.00 3.99 5.39
C TYR A 53 -6.42 5.46 5.41
N ARG A 54 -6.00 6.21 6.43
CA ARG A 54 -6.32 7.63 6.59
C ARG A 54 -5.12 8.49 6.19
N TRP A 55 -5.39 9.54 5.43
CA TRP A 55 -4.43 10.59 5.07
C TRP A 55 -5.22 11.88 4.81
N SER A 56 -4.56 13.04 4.89
CA SER A 56 -5.24 14.33 4.68
C SER A 56 -4.33 15.40 4.13
N CYS A 57 -3.13 15.59 4.69
CA CYS A 57 -2.09 16.43 4.12
C CYS A 57 -1.05 15.57 3.41
N HIS A 58 -0.42 16.16 2.38
CA HIS A 58 0.72 15.61 1.67
C HIS A 58 1.96 16.41 2.04
#